data_AF-A0A060BNK1-F1
#
_entry.id   AF-A0A060BNK1-F1
#
_cell.length_a   1.000
_cell.length_b   1.000
_cell.length_c   1.000
_cell.angle_alpha   90.00
_cell.angle_beta   90.00
_cell.angle_gamma   90.00
#
_symmetry.space_group_name_H-M   'P 1'
#
loop_
_entity.id
_entity.type
_entity.pdbx_description
1 polymer ?
#
loop_
_entity_poly.entity_id
_entity_poly.type
_entity_poly.pdbx_seq_one_letter_code
_entity_poly.pdbx_strand_id
1 'polypeptide(L)'
;RTSRAADGLRLDALKHISKSFYRDWLAVMRQASGREVFTVGEYWSGDVHALVDYLDDDKPMSLFDVPLHYKLFSASNSWGALDLSQILDDTLVSVDPIHAVTFVDNHDTQPHQSLQSTVESWFKPSAYMLILLRDEGY
;
A
#
# COMPACT_ATOMS: atom_id res chain seq x y z
N ARG A 1 26.46 21.95 -3.46
CA ARG A 1 25.98 20.65 -2.94
C ARG A 1 25.00 20.10 -3.98
N THR A 2 25.35 19.03 -4.67
CA THR A 2 24.46 18.38 -5.64
C THR A 2 23.59 17.37 -4.88
N SER A 3 22.41 17.78 -4.43
CA SER A 3 21.39 16.82 -4.01
C SER A 3 21.00 15.98 -5.22
N ARG A 4 21.06 14.64 -5.09
CA ARG A 4 20.48 13.75 -6.11
C ARG A 4 18.97 13.97 -6.08
N ALA A 5 18.37 14.23 -7.24
CA ALA A 5 16.93 14.27 -7.37
C ALA A 5 16.39 12.84 -7.16
N ALA A 6 15.45 12.66 -6.23
CA ALA A 6 14.78 11.39 -6.02
C ALA A 6 13.60 11.25 -6.98
N ASP A 7 13.45 10.12 -7.65
CA ASP A 7 12.38 9.93 -8.65
C ASP A 7 11.00 9.73 -8.03
N GLY A 8 10.94 9.35 -6.75
CA GLY A 8 9.69 9.20 -6.00
C GLY A 8 9.87 9.32 -4.49
N LEU A 9 8.75 9.23 -3.78
CA LEU A 9 8.65 9.38 -2.33
C LEU A 9 7.83 8.24 -1.70
N ARG A 10 8.25 7.78 -0.52
CA ARG A 10 7.44 6.98 0.40
C ARG A 10 7.12 7.85 1.61
N LEU A 11 5.85 8.15 1.82
CA LEU A 11 5.39 8.99 2.93
C LEU A 11 5.01 8.11 4.13
N ASP A 12 5.58 8.44 5.28
CA ASP A 12 5.38 7.73 6.54
C ASP A 12 4.12 8.21 7.27
N ALA A 13 3.49 7.29 8.02
CA ALA A 13 2.55 7.63 9.09
C ALA A 13 1.43 8.62 8.70
N LEU A 14 0.79 8.43 7.53
CA LEU A 14 -0.18 9.38 6.96
C LEU A 14 -1.40 9.66 7.86
N LYS A 15 -1.76 8.70 8.74
CA LYS A 15 -2.86 8.85 9.70
C LYS A 15 -2.66 9.99 10.70
N HIS A 16 -1.43 10.48 10.86
CA HIS A 16 -1.08 11.45 11.90
C HIS A 16 -0.78 12.86 11.36
N ILE A 17 -0.82 13.05 10.03
CA ILE A 17 -0.59 14.34 9.37
C ILE A 17 -1.80 14.67 8.51
N SER A 18 -2.20 15.94 8.47
CA SER A 18 -3.37 16.37 7.71
C SER A 18 -3.23 16.00 6.22
N LYS A 19 -4.22 15.34 5.65
CA LYS A 19 -4.30 15.02 4.22
C LYS A 19 -4.09 16.25 3.32
N SER A 20 -4.68 17.39 3.68
CA SER A 20 -4.55 18.65 2.93
C SER A 20 -3.10 19.12 2.82
N PHE A 21 -2.30 18.94 3.88
CA PHE A 21 -0.88 19.27 3.85
C PHE A 21 -0.15 18.49 2.75
N TYR A 22 -0.33 17.16 2.69
CA TYR A 22 0.35 16.36 1.68
C TYR A 22 -0.11 16.66 0.26
N ARG A 23 -1.41 16.88 0.05
CA ARG A 23 -1.94 17.28 -1.25
C ARG A 23 -1.26 18.58 -1.73
N ASP A 24 -1.28 19.61 -0.90
CA ASP A 24 -0.76 20.93 -1.28
C ASP A 24 0.78 20.88 -1.42
N TRP A 25 1.46 20.16 -0.53
CA TRP A 25 2.91 19.98 -0.57
C TRP A 25 3.39 19.22 -1.81
N LEU A 26 2.70 18.14 -2.19
CA LEU A 26 3.01 17.38 -3.40
C LEU A 26 2.78 18.21 -4.66
N ALA A 27 1.73 19.04 -4.69
CA ALA A 27 1.48 19.95 -5.80
C ALA A 27 2.64 20.95 -5.98
N VAL A 28 3.09 21.59 -4.89
CA VAL A 28 4.23 22.52 -4.90
C VAL A 28 5.53 21.81 -5.33
N MET A 29 5.78 20.61 -4.81
CA MET A 29 6.96 19.79 -5.14
C MET A 29 7.01 19.44 -6.64
N ARG A 30 5.90 18.97 -7.21
CA ARG A 30 5.80 18.62 -8.63
C ARG A 30 5.94 19.85 -9.52
N GLN A 31 5.32 20.97 -9.13
CA GLN A 31 5.46 22.24 -9.84
C GLN A 31 6.91 22.73 -9.84
N ALA A 32 7.60 22.70 -8.69
CA ALA A 32 8.97 23.17 -8.56
C ALA A 32 9.99 22.29 -9.31
N SER A 33 9.73 20.98 -9.36
CA SER A 33 10.60 20.02 -10.06
C SER A 33 10.31 19.90 -11.56
N GLY A 34 9.15 20.37 -12.02
CA GLY A 34 8.73 20.28 -13.42
C GLY A 34 8.49 18.85 -13.91
N ARG A 35 8.35 17.89 -12.99
CA ARG A 35 8.14 16.47 -13.30
C ARG A 35 7.16 15.83 -12.36
N GLU A 36 6.63 14.70 -12.80
CA GLU A 36 5.92 13.78 -11.93
C GLU A 36 6.90 13.20 -10.89
N VAL A 37 6.41 13.04 -9.67
CA VAL A 37 7.14 12.45 -8.55
C VAL A 37 6.20 11.41 -7.98
N PHE A 38 6.43 10.16 -8.37
CA PHE A 38 5.65 9.04 -7.88
C PHE A 38 5.68 9.06 -6.36
N THR A 39 4.52 8.89 -5.74
CA THR A 39 4.41 8.97 -4.29
C THR A 39 3.50 7.85 -3.81
N VAL A 40 4.00 7.08 -2.84
CA VAL A 40 3.20 6.10 -2.11
C VAL A 40 3.14 6.48 -0.64
N GLY A 41 1.95 6.41 -0.08
CA GLY A 41 1.66 6.73 1.30
C GLY A 41 1.42 5.51 2.17
N GLU A 42 1.94 5.54 3.39
CA GLU A 42 1.60 4.59 4.44
C GLU A 42 0.39 5.09 5.24
N TYR A 43 -0.81 4.71 4.79
CA TYR A 43 -2.04 4.85 5.57
C TYR A 43 -2.41 3.48 6.16
N TRP A 44 -1.98 3.20 7.40
CA TRP A 44 -2.07 1.85 7.96
C TRP A 44 -3.47 1.46 8.44
N SER A 45 -4.34 0.98 7.55
CA SER A 45 -5.70 0.53 7.88
C SER A 45 -6.05 -0.78 7.17
N GLY A 46 -6.66 -1.73 7.87
CA GLY A 46 -7.21 -2.95 7.23
C GLY A 46 -8.58 -2.73 6.57
N ASP A 47 -9.16 -1.53 6.73
CA ASP A 47 -10.44 -1.15 6.13
C ASP A 47 -10.19 -0.36 4.84
N VAL A 48 -10.57 -0.95 3.69
CA VAL A 48 -10.42 -0.34 2.37
C VAL A 48 -11.17 0.98 2.24
N HIS A 49 -12.32 1.15 2.92
CA HIS A 49 -13.08 2.39 2.87
C HIS A 49 -12.28 3.55 3.46
N ALA A 50 -11.53 3.31 4.54
CA ALA A 50 -10.65 4.32 5.12
C ALA A 50 -9.52 4.75 4.16
N LEU A 51 -9.02 3.84 3.31
CA LEU A 51 -8.01 4.17 2.29
C LEU A 51 -8.64 4.98 1.16
N VAL A 52 -9.82 4.56 0.67
CA VAL A 52 -10.56 5.26 -0.38
C VAL A 52 -10.94 6.67 0.07
N ASP A 53 -11.46 6.83 1.29
CA ASP A 53 -11.80 8.13 1.88
C ASP A 53 -10.55 9.02 2.05
N TYR A 54 -9.40 8.43 2.36
CA TYR A 54 -8.15 9.17 2.44
C TYR A 54 -7.69 9.64 1.06
N LEU A 55 -7.76 8.79 0.02
CA LEU A 55 -7.41 9.17 -1.35
C LEU A 55 -8.35 10.25 -1.90
N ASP A 56 -9.67 10.05 -1.71
CA ASP A 56 -10.75 10.93 -2.18
C ASP A 56 -10.63 11.21 -3.70
N ASP A 57 -11.33 12.22 -4.21
CA ASP A 57 -11.31 12.53 -5.63
C ASP A 57 -9.95 13.07 -6.12
N ASP A 58 -9.18 13.71 -5.23
CA ASP A 58 -7.90 14.36 -5.56
C ASP A 58 -6.77 13.37 -5.89
N LYS A 59 -6.83 12.16 -5.32
CA LYS A 59 -5.85 11.05 -5.48
C LYS A 59 -4.39 11.52 -5.69
N PRO A 60 -3.82 12.32 -4.78
CA PRO A 60 -2.53 12.97 -5.03
C PRO A 60 -1.35 11.99 -5.03
N MET A 61 -1.57 10.76 -4.58
CA MET A 61 -0.57 9.70 -4.39
C MET A 61 -1.24 8.32 -4.47
N SER A 62 -0.44 7.26 -4.50
CA SER A 62 -0.87 5.88 -4.24
C SER A 62 -0.79 5.57 -2.75
N LEU A 63 -1.43 4.50 -2.28
CA LEU A 63 -1.31 3.97 -0.92
C LEU A 63 -0.87 2.50 -0.94
N PHE A 64 -0.21 2.07 0.14
CA PHE A 64 0.01 0.63 0.34
C PHE A 64 -1.30 -0.10 0.58
N ASP A 65 -1.49 -1.24 -0.09
CA ASP A 65 -2.66 -2.09 0.07
C ASP A 65 -2.58 -2.95 1.34
N VAL A 66 -2.76 -2.29 2.48
CA VAL A 66 -2.77 -2.91 3.81
C VAL A 66 -3.91 -3.94 3.98
N PRO A 67 -5.13 -3.73 3.42
CA PRO A 67 -6.14 -4.78 3.41
C PRO A 67 -5.68 -6.07 2.74
N LEU A 68 -5.03 -5.98 1.57
CA LEU A 68 -4.47 -7.16 0.89
C LEU A 68 -3.41 -7.86 1.73
N HIS A 69 -2.50 -7.12 2.37
CA HIS A 69 -1.51 -7.71 3.27
C HIS A 69 -2.17 -8.56 4.38
N TYR A 70 -3.20 -8.03 5.06
CA TYR A 70 -3.91 -8.78 6.10
C TYR A 70 -4.66 -10.03 5.57
N LYS A 71 -5.16 -9.98 4.33
CA LYS A 71 -5.73 -11.16 3.67
C LYS A 71 -4.68 -12.23 3.37
N LEU A 72 -3.50 -11.84 2.89
CA LEU A 72 -2.38 -12.74 2.65
C LEU A 72 -1.90 -13.39 3.97
N PHE A 73 -1.79 -12.60 5.04
CA PHE A 73 -1.46 -13.09 6.38
C PHE A 73 -2.51 -14.08 6.90
N SER A 74 -3.79 -13.76 6.74
CA SER A 74 -4.89 -14.64 7.18
C SER A 74 -4.90 -15.96 6.39
N ALA A 75 -4.74 -15.89 5.07
CA ALA A 75 -4.66 -17.07 4.21
C ALA A 75 -3.53 -18.00 4.65
N SER A 76 -2.34 -17.46 4.92
CA SER A 76 -1.17 -18.24 5.32
C SER A 76 -1.31 -18.92 6.69
N ASN A 77 -2.19 -18.39 7.55
CA ASN A 77 -2.46 -18.90 8.91
C ASN A 77 -3.76 -19.73 9.00
N SER A 78 -4.54 -19.82 7.91
CA SER A 78 -5.84 -20.50 7.90
C SER A 78 -5.78 -22.01 7.67
N TRP A 79 -4.60 -22.55 7.30
CA TRP A 79 -4.40 -23.97 6.97
C TRP A 79 -5.44 -24.52 5.96
N GLY A 80 -5.86 -23.69 5.00
CA GLY A 80 -6.83 -24.05 3.95
C GLY A 80 -8.29 -23.81 4.30
N ALA A 81 -8.60 -23.24 5.47
CA ALA A 81 -9.97 -22.90 5.84
C ALA A 81 -10.50 -21.63 5.16
N LEU A 82 -9.61 -20.76 4.65
CA LEU A 82 -9.99 -19.52 3.99
C LEU A 82 -10.30 -19.77 2.50
N ASP A 83 -11.45 -19.25 2.04
CA ASP A 83 -11.82 -19.26 0.63
C ASP A 83 -10.96 -18.28 -0.17
N LEU A 84 -10.01 -18.80 -0.93
CA LEU A 84 -9.08 -18.00 -1.74
C LEU A 84 -9.74 -17.32 -2.94
N SER A 85 -10.97 -17.69 -3.32
CA SER A 85 -11.68 -17.00 -4.41
C SER A 85 -11.99 -15.54 -4.08
N GLN A 86 -12.02 -15.20 -2.78
CA GLN A 86 -12.30 -13.86 -2.25
C GLN A 86 -11.03 -13.13 -1.77
N ILE A 87 -9.84 -13.58 -2.19
CA ILE A 87 -8.56 -13.03 -1.68
C ILE A 87 -8.37 -11.55 -2.06
N LEU A 88 -9.01 -11.08 -3.13
CA LEU A 88 -8.94 -9.70 -3.60
C LEU A 88 -10.13 -8.84 -3.15
N ASP A 89 -11.19 -9.43 -2.60
CA ASP A 89 -12.38 -8.64 -2.20
C ASP A 89 -11.99 -7.59 -1.16
N ASP A 90 -12.65 -6.43 -1.13
CA ASP A 90 -12.36 -5.39 -0.13
C ASP A 90 -10.87 -5.02 0.01
N THR A 91 -10.11 -5.07 -1.09
CA THR A 91 -8.70 -4.62 -1.15
C THR A 91 -8.56 -3.34 -1.95
N LEU A 92 -7.52 -2.55 -1.70
CA LEU A 92 -7.32 -1.32 -2.47
C LEU A 92 -7.11 -1.61 -3.96
N VAL A 93 -6.35 -2.66 -4.28
CA VAL A 93 -6.12 -3.07 -5.68
C VAL A 93 -7.41 -3.47 -6.39
N SER A 94 -8.42 -3.98 -5.67
CA SER A 94 -9.72 -4.33 -6.27
C SER A 94 -10.60 -3.12 -6.57
N VAL A 95 -10.52 -2.04 -5.79
CA VAL A 95 -11.39 -0.86 -5.91
C VAL A 95 -10.73 0.31 -6.63
N ASP A 96 -9.41 0.44 -6.51
CA ASP A 96 -8.60 1.48 -7.17
C ASP A 96 -7.22 0.92 -7.56
N PRO A 97 -7.15 0.09 -8.62
CA PRO A 97 -5.92 -0.59 -9.02
C PRO A 97 -4.78 0.35 -9.42
N ILE A 98 -5.10 1.59 -9.84
CA ILE A 98 -4.10 2.58 -10.26
C ILE A 98 -3.40 3.19 -9.04
N HIS A 99 -4.06 3.26 -7.89
CA HIS A 99 -3.51 3.90 -6.68
C HIS A 99 -3.12 2.90 -5.59
N ALA A 100 -3.08 1.60 -5.92
CA ALA A 100 -2.68 0.55 -5.02
C ALA A 100 -1.21 0.14 -5.25
N VAL A 101 -0.40 0.21 -4.18
CA VAL A 101 0.91 -0.46 -4.13
C VAL A 101 0.76 -1.72 -3.30
N THR A 102 0.79 -2.87 -3.96
CA THR A 102 0.60 -4.16 -3.31
C THR A 102 1.90 -4.63 -2.64
N PHE A 103 1.79 -5.31 -1.50
CA PHE A 103 2.96 -5.85 -0.80
C PHE A 103 2.59 -7.10 0.01
N VAL A 104 3.57 -7.97 0.23
CA VAL A 104 3.40 -9.18 1.06
C VAL A 104 3.77 -8.91 2.51
N ASP A 105 4.93 -8.31 2.75
CA ASP A 105 5.45 -7.97 4.08
C ASP A 105 6.31 -6.69 3.99
N ASN A 106 6.47 -6.00 5.11
CA ASN A 106 7.39 -4.87 5.23
C ASN A 106 8.12 -4.90 6.59
N HIS A 107 8.86 -3.83 6.89
CA HIS A 107 9.61 -3.72 8.14
C HIS A 107 8.76 -3.65 9.42
N ASP A 108 7.47 -3.33 9.35
CA ASP A 108 6.56 -3.27 10.50
C ASP A 108 5.84 -4.60 10.75
N THR A 109 5.70 -5.44 9.71
CA THR A 109 4.96 -6.71 9.77
C THR A 109 5.84 -7.91 10.13
N GLN A 110 7.17 -7.76 10.11
CA GLN A 110 8.13 -8.81 10.46
C GLN A 110 8.07 -9.19 11.95
N PRO A 111 8.64 -10.34 12.36
CA PRO A 111 8.65 -10.76 13.75
C PRO A 111 9.27 -9.72 14.68
N HIS A 112 8.68 -9.57 15.87
CA HIS A 112 9.11 -8.65 16.94
C HIS A 112 8.93 -7.15 16.64
N GLN A 113 8.01 -6.78 15.76
CA GLN A 113 7.67 -5.39 15.43
C GLN A 113 6.26 -5.02 15.89
N SER A 114 5.94 -3.72 15.87
CA SER A 114 4.69 -3.15 16.37
C SER A 114 3.44 -3.66 15.63
N LEU A 115 3.57 -3.95 14.33
CA LEU A 115 2.48 -4.40 13.47
C LEU A 115 2.68 -5.85 13.01
N GLN A 116 3.39 -6.66 13.82
CA GLN A 116 3.73 -8.04 13.48
C GLN A 116 2.52 -8.81 12.94
N SER A 117 2.61 -9.22 11.68
CA SER A 117 1.60 -9.94 10.92
C SER A 117 2.27 -10.65 9.73
N THR A 118 3.36 -11.35 10.03
CA THR A 118 4.23 -11.95 9.02
C THR A 118 3.53 -13.06 8.23
N VAL A 119 3.52 -12.95 6.91
CA VAL A 119 3.01 -14.01 6.04
C VAL A 119 3.89 -15.26 6.16
N GLU A 120 3.28 -16.42 6.40
CA GLU A 120 4.00 -17.67 6.62
C GLU A 120 4.82 -18.08 5.40
N SER A 121 6.02 -18.62 5.66
CA SER A 121 7.03 -18.89 4.62
C SER A 121 6.52 -19.83 3.52
N TRP A 122 5.62 -20.75 3.85
CA TRP A 122 5.06 -21.71 2.90
C TRP A 122 4.11 -21.05 1.88
N PHE A 123 3.41 -19.98 2.27
CA PHE A 123 2.44 -19.27 1.43
C PHE A 123 3.06 -18.07 0.70
N LYS A 124 4.16 -17.55 1.21
CA LYS A 124 4.85 -16.36 0.70
C LYS A 124 5.16 -16.40 -0.82
N PRO A 125 5.61 -17.51 -1.43
CA PRO A 125 5.76 -17.58 -2.89
C PRO A 125 4.44 -17.38 -3.65
N SER A 126 3.34 -17.96 -3.17
CA SER A 126 2.01 -17.79 -3.76
C SER A 126 1.51 -16.35 -3.63
N ALA A 127 1.77 -15.71 -2.48
CA ALA A 127 1.47 -14.30 -2.27
C ALA A 127 2.22 -13.39 -3.26
N TYR A 128 3.51 -13.65 -3.48
CA TYR A 128 4.29 -12.93 -4.51
C TYR A 128 3.77 -13.18 -5.92
N MET A 129 3.41 -14.42 -6.27
CA MET A 129 2.82 -14.71 -7.58
C MET A 129 1.53 -13.93 -7.80
N LEU A 130 0.68 -13.82 -6.78
CA LEU A 130 -0.57 -13.06 -6.85
C LEU A 130 -0.33 -11.59 -7.19
N ILE A 131 0.65 -10.95 -6.57
CA ILE A 131 0.88 -9.51 -6.76
C ILE A 131 1.81 -9.17 -7.94
N LEU A 132 2.64 -10.10 -8.40
CA LEU A 132 3.61 -9.83 -9.47
C LEU A 132 3.15 -10.27 -10.86
N LEU A 133 2.18 -11.17 -10.96
CA LEU A 133 1.72 -11.74 -12.24
C LEU A 133 0.34 -11.23 -12.68
N ARG A 134 -0.25 -10.33 -11.92
CA ARG A 134 -1.50 -9.63 -12.27
C ARG A 134 -1.19 -8.28 -12.89
N ASP A 135 -2.10 -7.80 -13.72
CA ASP A 135 -1.97 -6.50 -14.38
C ASP A 135 -2.33 -5.34 -13.45
N GLU A 136 -3.13 -5.58 -12.40
CA GLU A 136 -3.58 -4.56 -11.46
C GLU A 136 -2.64 -4.37 -10.27
N GLY A 137 -2.47 -3.10 -9.87
CA GLY A 137 -1.54 -2.70 -8.82
C GLY A 137 -0.17 -2.32 -9.39
N TYR A 138 0.54 -1.45 -8.67
CA TYR A 138 1.94 -1.09 -8.94
C TYR A 138 2.92 -2.16 -8.48
#